data_AF-B4QKQ3-F1
#
_entry.id   AF-B4QKQ3-F1
#
_cell.length_a   1.000
_cell.length_b   1.000
_cell.length_c   1.000
_cell.angle_alpha   90.00
_cell.angle_beta   90.00
_cell.angle_gamma   90.00
#
_symmetry.space_group_name_H-M   'P 1'
#
loop_
_entity.id
_entity.type
_entity.pdbx_description
1 polymer ?
#
loop_
_entity_poly.entity_id
_entity_poly.type
_entity_poly.pdbx_seq_one_letter_code
_entity_poly.pdbx_strand_id
1 'polypeptide(L)'
;MRMRLKRQGEDICLRESEINLRVDDRGPKGLQGLPGYLLNVFQGDQTLFMRSDEQCEIWRIFSPVLNTIDSDRPRPLHYDFGSRGPLLAYRKAERAGFVFFATDEWHQSEETLEYTVKKSKQLIGPHTALKPVRDPRSKRPSSNP
;
A
#
# COMPACT_ATOMS: atom_id res chain seq x y z
N MET A 1 -7.41 -11.83 -4.71
CA MET A 1 -8.82 -11.43 -4.46
C MET A 1 -9.21 -11.87 -3.06
N ARG A 2 -9.78 -10.99 -2.23
CA ARG A 2 -10.31 -11.35 -0.90
C ARG A 2 -11.81 -11.65 -1.02
N MET A 3 -12.29 -12.68 -0.33
CA MET A 3 -13.69 -13.10 -0.34
C MET A 3 -14.09 -13.76 0.98
N ARG A 4 -15.38 -13.84 1.25
CA ARG A 4 -15.91 -14.52 2.43
C ARG A 4 -16.36 -15.93 2.06
N LEU A 5 -15.78 -16.92 2.73
CA LEU A 5 -16.15 -18.33 2.61
C LEU A 5 -16.68 -18.84 3.95
N LYS A 6 -17.37 -19.99 3.94
CA LYS A 6 -17.75 -20.66 5.18
C LYS A 6 -16.49 -20.99 5.98
N ARG A 7 -16.46 -20.62 7.27
CA ARG A 7 -15.43 -21.05 8.20
C ARG A 7 -15.50 -22.58 8.33
N GLN A 8 -14.35 -23.24 8.23
CA GLN A 8 -14.29 -24.67 8.52
C GLN A 8 -14.61 -24.90 10.00
N GLY A 9 -15.59 -25.75 10.29
CA GLY A 9 -16.09 -26.01 11.64
C GLY A 9 -17.58 -26.36 11.67
N GLU A 10 -18.09 -26.59 12.87
CA GLU A 10 -19.51 -26.84 13.12
C GLU A 10 -20.35 -25.55 12.98
N ASP A 11 -19.76 -24.42 13.37
CA ASP A 11 -20.41 -23.12 13.30
C ASP A 11 -20.60 -22.62 11.86
N ILE A 12 -21.82 -22.18 11.54
CA ILE A 12 -22.13 -21.51 10.26
C ILE A 12 -21.76 -20.03 10.38
N CYS A 13 -20.47 -19.75 10.28
CA CYS A 13 -19.95 -18.37 10.26
C CYS A 13 -19.08 -18.14 9.03
N LEU A 14 -19.02 -16.88 8.60
CA LEU A 14 -18.17 -16.47 7.47
C LEU A 14 -16.75 -16.18 7.95
N ARG A 15 -15.76 -16.57 7.15
CA ARG A 15 -14.35 -16.24 7.33
C ARG A 15 -13.82 -15.63 6.04
N GLU A 16 -12.96 -14.62 6.19
CA GLU A 16 -12.25 -14.08 5.06
C GLU A 16 -11.20 -15.07 4.52
N SER A 17 -11.09 -15.17 3.21
CA SER A 17 -10.17 -16.04 2.48
C SER A 17 -9.65 -15.33 1.24
N GLU A 18 -8.46 -15.70 0.77
CA GLU A 18 -7.84 -15.10 -0.40
C GLU A 18 -7.68 -16.12 -1.55
N ILE A 19 -8.08 -15.70 -2.75
CA ILE A 19 -7.72 -16.37 -4.00
C ILE A 19 -6.56 -15.60 -4.62
N ASN A 20 -5.42 -16.27 -4.79
CA ASN A 20 -4.19 -15.67 -5.26
C ASN A 20 -3.86 -16.15 -6.69
N LEU A 21 -3.64 -15.21 -7.60
CA LEU A 21 -3.03 -15.47 -8.91
C LEU A 21 -1.66 -14.79 -8.92
N ARG A 22 -0.59 -15.59 -8.92
CA ARG A 22 0.79 -15.11 -9.02
C ARG A 22 1.34 -15.48 -10.40
N VAL A 23 1.82 -14.49 -11.15
CA VAL A 23 2.28 -14.67 -12.55
C VAL A 23 3.76 -15.07 -12.62
N ASP A 24 4.49 -14.96 -11.50
CA ASP A 24 5.94 -15.19 -11.40
C ASP A 24 6.36 -16.66 -11.68
N ASP A 25 5.42 -17.60 -11.64
CA ASP A 25 5.71 -19.04 -11.52
C ASP A 25 6.00 -19.78 -12.84
N ARG A 26 6.05 -19.08 -14.00
CA ARG A 26 6.47 -19.53 -15.38
C ARG A 26 5.71 -18.78 -16.51
N GLY A 27 5.18 -17.58 -16.27
CA GLY A 27 4.44 -16.83 -17.28
C GLY A 27 5.30 -16.39 -18.48
N PRO A 28 4.69 -16.13 -19.66
CA PRO A 28 5.41 -15.60 -20.81
C PRO A 28 6.05 -14.25 -20.45
N LYS A 29 7.38 -14.17 -20.63
CA LYS A 29 8.13 -12.92 -20.42
C LYS A 29 7.91 -12.01 -21.63
N GLY A 30 6.84 -11.22 -21.59
CA GLY A 30 6.65 -10.12 -22.52
C GLY A 30 7.77 -9.07 -22.36
N LEU A 31 8.03 -8.30 -23.40
CA LEU A 31 8.90 -7.11 -23.32
C LEU A 31 8.24 -6.10 -22.36
N GLN A 32 8.82 -5.94 -21.17
CA GLN A 32 8.31 -5.01 -20.16
C GLN A 32 9.01 -3.65 -20.28
N GLY A 33 8.28 -2.58 -19.95
CA GLY A 33 8.81 -1.22 -19.94
C GLY A 33 9.09 -0.66 -21.34
N LEU A 34 10.17 0.12 -21.45
CA LEU A 34 10.48 0.91 -22.65
C LEU A 34 10.50 0.11 -23.96
N PRO A 35 11.15 -1.08 -24.05
CA PRO A 35 11.15 -1.85 -25.29
C PRO A 35 9.76 -2.26 -25.77
N GLY A 36 8.85 -2.56 -24.84
CA GLY A 36 7.45 -2.87 -25.17
C GLY A 36 6.70 -1.65 -25.71
N TYR A 37 6.86 -0.50 -25.06
CA TYR A 37 6.24 0.75 -25.53
C TYR A 37 6.76 1.19 -26.90
N LEU A 38 8.06 1.01 -27.16
CA LEU A 38 8.64 1.33 -28.47
C LEU A 38 8.10 0.40 -29.57
N LEU A 39 7.93 -0.89 -29.27
CA LEU A 39 7.30 -1.83 -30.19
C LEU A 39 5.88 -1.40 -30.54
N ASN A 40 5.10 -0.91 -29.57
CA ASN A 40 3.75 -0.40 -29.82
C ASN A 40 3.77 0.81 -30.77
N VAL A 41 4.73 1.72 -30.63
CA VAL A 41 4.89 2.85 -31.57
C VAL A 41 5.16 2.35 -32.99
N PHE A 42 6.04 1.36 -33.16
CA PHE A 42 6.32 0.79 -34.48
C PHE A 42 5.11 0.06 -35.08
N GLN A 43 4.25 -0.51 -34.24
CA GLN A 43 3.01 -1.16 -34.67
C GLN A 43 1.87 -0.16 -34.91
N GLY A 44 2.05 1.11 -34.54
CA GLY A 44 0.98 2.11 -34.56
C GLY A 44 -0.09 1.90 -33.49
N ASP A 45 0.18 1.09 -32.47
CA ASP A 45 -0.74 0.84 -31.35
C ASP A 45 -0.59 1.94 -30.29
N GLN A 46 -1.66 2.71 -30.12
CA GLN A 46 -1.72 3.84 -29.19
C GLN A 46 -2.43 3.51 -27.86
N THR A 47 -2.86 2.27 -27.63
CA THR A 47 -3.68 1.87 -26.47
C THR A 47 -3.03 2.12 -25.10
N LEU A 48 -1.69 2.09 -25.04
CA LEU A 48 -0.92 2.34 -23.81
C LEU A 48 -0.39 3.78 -23.71
N PHE A 49 -0.81 4.68 -24.58
CA PHE A 49 -0.41 6.09 -24.57
C PHE A 49 -1.59 6.98 -24.15
N MET A 50 -1.28 8.03 -23.40
CA MET A 50 -2.29 9.00 -22.95
C MET A 50 -2.71 9.91 -24.11
N ARG A 51 -4.02 10.14 -24.25
CA ARG A 51 -4.55 11.07 -25.26
C ARG A 51 -4.53 12.52 -24.76
N SER A 52 -4.55 13.49 -25.68
CA SER A 52 -4.47 14.92 -25.36
C SER A 52 -5.65 15.42 -24.50
N ASP A 53 -6.86 14.92 -24.73
CA ASP A 53 -8.04 15.28 -23.95
C ASP A 53 -8.02 14.68 -22.54
N GLU A 54 -7.55 13.43 -22.38
CA GLU A 54 -7.31 12.82 -21.06
C GLU A 54 -6.31 13.65 -20.25
N GLN A 55 -5.24 14.11 -20.90
CA GLN A 55 -4.27 14.99 -20.28
C GLN A 55 -4.91 16.33 -19.87
N CYS A 56 -5.74 16.93 -20.71
CA CYS A 56 -6.48 18.15 -20.35
C CYS A 56 -7.41 17.93 -19.13
N GLU A 57 -8.11 16.81 -19.06
CA GLU A 57 -9.00 16.48 -17.94
C GLU A 57 -8.24 16.24 -16.62
N ILE A 58 -7.08 15.57 -16.69
CA ILE A 58 -6.19 15.41 -15.53
C ILE A 58 -5.79 16.79 -15.00
N TRP A 59 -5.34 17.70 -15.88
CA TRP A 59 -4.98 19.05 -15.47
C TRP A 59 -6.18 19.84 -14.96
N ARG A 60 -7.37 19.68 -15.53
CA ARG A 60 -8.59 20.33 -15.03
C ARG A 60 -8.90 19.96 -13.57
N ILE A 61 -8.67 18.70 -13.20
CA ILE A 61 -8.91 18.20 -11.83
C ILE A 61 -7.82 18.68 -10.86
N PHE A 62 -6.54 18.58 -11.24
CA PHE A 62 -5.43 18.85 -10.31
C PHE A 62 -5.01 20.33 -10.22
N SER A 63 -5.18 21.12 -11.29
CA SER A 63 -4.78 22.53 -11.31
C SER A 63 -5.30 23.37 -10.14
N PRO A 64 -6.60 23.34 -9.75
CA PRO A 64 -7.07 24.14 -8.62
C PRO A 64 -6.42 23.74 -7.30
N VAL A 65 -6.15 22.45 -7.10
CA VAL A 65 -5.46 21.93 -5.90
C VAL A 65 -4.02 22.44 -5.87
N LEU A 66 -3.31 22.36 -7.00
CA LEU A 66 -1.92 22.82 -7.11
C LEU A 66 -1.82 24.34 -6.90
N ASN A 67 -2.71 25.12 -7.51
CA ASN A 67 -2.75 26.58 -7.33
C ASN A 67 -2.97 26.98 -5.86
N THR A 68 -3.80 26.22 -5.13
CA THR A 68 -4.02 26.42 -3.69
C THR A 68 -2.76 26.11 -2.88
N ILE A 69 -2.06 25.01 -3.21
CA ILE A 69 -0.79 24.64 -2.56
C ILE A 69 0.28 25.71 -2.80
N ASP A 70 0.38 26.25 -4.02
CA ASP A 70 1.36 27.28 -4.37
C ASP A 70 1.08 28.62 -3.67
N SER A 71 -0.19 28.97 -3.48
CA SER A 71 -0.63 30.22 -2.83
C SER A 71 -0.51 30.14 -1.30
N ASP A 72 -1.07 29.09 -0.69
CA ASP A 72 -1.15 28.97 0.78
C ASP A 72 0.11 28.38 1.39
N ARG A 73 0.93 27.69 0.58
CA ARG A 73 2.16 26.97 0.99
C ARG A 73 2.00 26.21 2.31
N PRO A 74 0.99 25.33 2.42
CA PRO A 74 0.73 24.60 3.66
C PRO A 74 1.93 23.71 4.00
N ARG A 75 2.30 23.67 5.28
CA ARG A 75 3.38 22.78 5.73
C ARG A 75 2.95 21.32 5.57
N PRO A 76 3.76 20.46 4.93
CA PRO A 76 3.47 19.04 4.84
C PRO A 76 3.36 18.40 6.22
N LEU A 77 2.51 17.40 6.34
CA LEU A 77 2.37 16.61 7.57
C LEU A 77 3.60 15.71 7.75
N HIS A 78 4.22 15.77 8.92
CA HIS A 78 5.34 14.91 9.26
C HIS A 78 4.88 13.47 9.56
N TYR A 79 5.72 12.51 9.22
CA TYR A 79 5.55 11.09 9.52
C TYR A 79 6.92 10.42 9.64
N ASP A 80 6.99 9.34 10.42
CA ASP A 80 8.25 8.64 10.69
C ASP A 80 8.78 7.96 9.42
N PHE A 81 10.10 7.98 9.22
CA PHE A 81 10.73 7.28 8.12
C PHE A 81 10.45 5.77 8.18
N GLY A 82 10.09 5.17 7.05
CA GLY A 82 9.68 3.76 6.96
C GLY A 82 8.23 3.50 7.37
N SER A 83 7.50 4.50 7.88
CA SER A 83 6.05 4.40 8.04
C SER A 83 5.31 4.57 6.72
N ARG A 84 4.04 4.16 6.68
CA ARG A 84 3.17 4.25 5.50
C ARG A 84 2.54 5.63 5.26
N GLY A 85 2.92 6.65 6.06
CA GLY A 85 2.44 8.02 5.95
C GLY A 85 1.72 8.53 7.20
N PRO A 86 1.16 9.76 7.15
CA PRO A 86 0.62 10.44 8.33
C PRO A 86 -0.76 9.89 8.75
N LEU A 87 -1.04 9.94 10.06
CA LEU A 87 -2.31 9.48 10.65
C LEU A 87 -3.55 10.14 10.01
N LEU A 88 -3.43 11.40 9.63
CA LEU A 88 -4.52 12.17 9.03
C LEU A 88 -4.97 11.62 7.67
N ALA A 89 -4.08 10.93 6.93
CA ALA A 89 -4.46 10.26 5.68
C ALA A 89 -5.44 9.11 5.95
N TYR A 90 -5.20 8.31 7.00
CA TYR A 90 -6.09 7.23 7.42
C TYR A 90 -7.46 7.75 7.85
N ARG A 91 -7.50 8.82 8.66
CA ARG A 91 -8.76 9.46 9.06
C ARG A 91 -9.53 10.05 7.88
N LYS A 92 -8.84 10.59 6.88
CA LYS A 92 -9.48 11.10 5.66
C LYS A 92 -10.12 9.96 4.86
N ALA A 93 -9.45 8.82 4.74
CA ALA A 93 -10.00 7.65 4.07
C ALA A 93 -11.18 7.04 4.83
N GLU A 94 -11.11 6.96 6.16
CA GLU A 94 -12.19 6.49 7.02
C GLU A 94 -13.46 7.34 6.85
N ARG A 95 -13.31 8.67 6.82
CA ARG A 95 -14.41 9.60 6.52
C ARG A 95 -15.01 9.41 5.13
N ALA A 96 -14.21 8.91 4.17
CA ALA A 96 -14.66 8.56 2.83
C ALA A 96 -15.24 7.13 2.75
N GLY A 97 -15.36 6.41 3.88
CA GLY A 97 -15.91 5.06 3.96
C GLY A 97 -14.90 3.95 3.68
N PHE A 98 -13.59 4.24 3.70
CA PHE A 98 -12.54 3.26 3.47
C PHE A 98 -11.61 3.10 4.67
N VAL A 99 -11.52 1.88 5.20
CA VAL A 99 -10.62 1.54 6.30
C VAL A 99 -9.48 0.65 5.80
N PHE A 100 -8.25 1.10 5.98
CA PHE A 100 -7.07 0.33 5.58
C PHE A 100 -6.89 -0.90 6.47
N PHE A 101 -6.50 -2.02 5.86
CA PHE A 101 -6.14 -3.27 6.56
C PHE A 101 -7.19 -3.90 7.47
N ALA A 102 -8.42 -3.38 7.50
CA ALA A 102 -9.51 -3.98 8.25
C ALA A 102 -9.66 -5.45 7.87
N THR A 103 -9.64 -6.29 8.89
CA THR A 103 -10.12 -7.67 8.80
C THR A 103 -11.63 -7.60 8.83
N ASP A 104 -12.27 -8.25 7.87
CA ASP A 104 -13.73 -8.32 7.77
C ASP A 104 -14.33 -9.37 8.71
N GLU A 105 -13.59 -9.71 9.78
CA GLU A 105 -13.98 -10.68 10.80
C GLU A 105 -14.94 -10.02 11.78
N TRP A 106 -16.17 -10.54 11.83
CA TRP A 106 -17.32 -9.99 12.56
C TRP A 106 -17.07 -9.75 14.07
N HIS A 107 -16.02 -10.33 14.65
CA HIS A 107 -15.66 -10.21 16.07
C HIS A 107 -14.51 -9.21 16.37
N GLN A 108 -13.98 -8.48 15.38
CA GLN A 108 -12.86 -7.53 15.56
C GLN A 108 -13.27 -6.05 15.36
N SER A 109 -14.57 -5.75 15.32
CA SER A 109 -15.11 -4.49 14.80
C SER A 109 -14.79 -3.23 15.63
N GLU A 110 -14.45 -3.34 16.91
CA GLU A 110 -14.32 -2.15 17.78
C GLU A 110 -12.94 -1.47 17.73
N GLU A 111 -11.89 -2.13 17.21
CA GLU A 111 -10.50 -1.61 17.24
C GLU A 111 -9.95 -1.19 15.86
N THR A 112 -10.81 -0.92 14.87
CA THR A 112 -10.40 -0.81 13.46
C THR A 112 -9.35 0.27 13.17
N LEU A 113 -9.48 1.48 13.73
CA LEU A 113 -8.49 2.55 13.51
C LEU A 113 -7.18 2.29 14.26
N GLU A 114 -7.24 1.86 15.52
CA GLU A 114 -6.05 1.55 16.32
C GLU A 114 -5.28 0.37 15.74
N TYR A 115 -6.00 -0.67 15.31
CA TYR A 115 -5.48 -1.80 14.56
C TYR A 115 -4.82 -1.36 13.25
N THR A 116 -5.47 -0.48 12.49
CA THR A 116 -4.92 0.09 11.25
C THR A 116 -3.60 0.82 11.50
N VAL A 117 -3.54 1.64 12.55
CA VAL A 117 -2.35 2.40 12.95
C VAL A 117 -1.25 1.48 13.46
N LYS A 118 -1.58 0.44 14.23
CA LYS A 118 -0.63 -0.57 14.71
C LYS A 118 -0.04 -1.37 13.54
N LYS A 119 -0.87 -1.77 12.58
CA LYS A 119 -0.46 -2.53 11.40
C LYS A 119 0.26 -1.68 10.36
N SER A 120 0.01 -0.38 10.29
CA SER A 120 0.73 0.55 9.40
C SER A 120 2.16 0.84 9.86
N LYS A 121 2.41 0.75 11.18
CA LYS A 121 3.74 0.84 11.80
C LYS A 121 4.59 -0.42 11.61
N GLN A 122 3.99 -1.54 11.22
CA GLN A 122 4.74 -2.77 10.93
C GLN A 122 5.46 -2.60 9.59
N LEU A 123 6.79 -2.47 9.66
CA LEU A 123 7.68 -2.46 8.50
C LEU A 123 7.45 -3.71 7.65
N ILE A 124 7.40 -3.48 6.34
CA ILE A 124 6.89 -4.35 5.29
C ILE A 124 7.56 -5.72 5.27
N GLY A 125 6.83 -6.79 5.63
CA GLY A 125 7.01 -8.17 5.15
C GLY A 125 8.41 -8.81 5.24
N PRO A 126 8.56 -10.08 4.81
CA PRO A 126 9.83 -10.80 4.92
C PRO A 126 10.97 -10.27 4.03
N HIS A 127 10.66 -9.46 3.00
CA HIS A 127 11.65 -9.02 2.00
C HIS A 127 12.02 -7.53 2.04
N THR A 128 11.39 -6.73 2.91
CA THR A 128 11.64 -5.28 2.98
C THR A 128 11.61 -4.74 4.41
N ALA A 129 11.64 -5.61 5.41
CA ALA A 129 11.90 -5.19 6.78
C ALA A 129 13.38 -4.79 6.88
N LEU A 130 13.64 -3.51 7.22
CA LEU A 130 14.94 -3.12 7.79
C LEU A 130 15.24 -4.13 8.90
N LYS A 131 16.39 -4.82 8.80
CA LYS A 131 16.82 -5.78 9.82
C LYS A 131 16.63 -5.13 11.20
N PRO A 132 16.04 -5.83 12.19
CA PRO A 132 15.88 -5.26 13.52
C PRO A 132 17.26 -4.77 14.00
N VAL A 133 17.29 -3.56 14.55
CA VAL A 133 18.50 -3.00 15.18
C VAL A 133 18.99 -4.04 16.17
N ARG A 134 20.20 -4.56 15.94
CA ARG A 134 20.80 -5.54 16.86
C ARG A 134 20.98 -4.86 18.20
N ASP A 135 20.31 -5.39 19.23
CA ASP A 135 20.58 -4.95 20.60
C ASP A 135 22.08 -5.09 20.88
N PRO A 136 22.73 -4.08 21.49
CA PRO A 136 24.13 -4.16 21.82
C PRO A 136 24.30 -5.31 22.83
N ARG A 137 24.98 -6.38 22.38
CA ARG A 137 25.28 -7.56 23.19
C ARG A 137 25.92 -7.09 24.50
N SER A 138 25.30 -7.44 25.64
CA SER A 138 25.84 -7.10 26.96
C SER A 138 27.30 -7.52 27.01
N LYS A 139 28.21 -6.57 27.32
CA LYS A 139 29.64 -6.86 27.45
C LYS A 139 29.78 -8.00 28.46
N ARG A 140 30.36 -9.13 28.02
CA ARG A 140 30.72 -10.22 28.94
C ARG A 140 31.56 -9.61 30.07
N PRO A 141 31.31 -9.98 31.34
CA PRO A 141 32.14 -9.48 32.42
C PRO A 141 33.58 -9.92 32.14
N SER A 142 34.48 -8.94 32.08
CA SER A 142 35.92 -9.17 31.96
C SER A 142 36.38 -9.88 33.23
N SER A 143 36.61 -11.19 33.16
CA SER A 143 37.41 -11.89 34.15
C SER A 143 38.87 -11.44 33.96
N ASN A 144 39.38 -10.65 34.90
CA ASN A 144 40.80 -10.40 35.11
C ASN A 144 41.06 -10.44 36.62
N PRO A 145 42.27 -10.82 37.08
CA PRO A 145 43.23 -11.79 36.56
C PRO A 145 43.10 -13.17 37.22
#